data_AF-A0A3W0PB83-F1
#
_entry.id   AF-A0A3W0PB83-F1
#
_cell.length_a   1.000
_cell.length_b   1.000
_cell.length_c   1.000
_cell.angle_alpha   90.00
_cell.angle_beta   90.00
_cell.angle_gamma   90.00
#
_symmetry.space_group_name_H-M   'P 1'
#
loop_
_entity.id
_entity.type
_entity.pdbx_description
1 polymer ?
#
loop_
_entity_poly.entity_id
_entity_poly.type
_entity_poly.pdbx_seq_one_letter_code
_entity_poly.pdbx_strand_id
1 'polypeptide(L)'
;MVNLKNILVGLIAFLSLLLSGCAQFNRPSDIKIQNGDYGLAPTDEDKAEIKDFIRSNLIDPNSAIFKIDTPKKYWLTDYKGVAHFGYFIGVLVNAKNSFVGYTGWQPEGIFYKNGSMTDVTGIEMCDNWACQAHGYVQ
;
A
#
# COMPACT_ATOMS: atom_id res chain seq x y z
N MET A 1 49.31 -22.47 -12.94
CA MET A 1 49.37 -21.36 -11.96
C MET A 1 48.14 -20.50 -12.16
N VAL A 2 47.19 -20.50 -11.23
CA VAL A 2 45.99 -19.66 -11.36
C VAL A 2 46.39 -18.22 -11.04
N ASN A 3 46.06 -17.27 -11.93
CA ASN A 3 46.44 -15.87 -11.78
C ASN A 3 45.60 -15.21 -10.68
N LEU A 4 46.23 -14.52 -9.72
CA LEU A 4 45.58 -13.79 -8.62
C LEU A 4 44.51 -12.80 -9.12
N LYS A 5 44.73 -12.18 -10.29
CA LYS A 5 43.75 -11.31 -10.94
C LYS A 5 42.48 -12.07 -11.36
N ASN A 6 42.62 -13.32 -11.80
CA ASN A 6 41.48 -14.15 -12.20
C ASN A 6 40.68 -14.62 -10.97
N ILE A 7 41.35 -14.84 -9.83
CA ILE A 7 40.69 -15.17 -8.55
C ILE A 7 39.90 -13.96 -8.05
N LEU A 8 40.49 -12.77 -8.11
CA LEU A 8 39.82 -11.53 -7.67
C LEU A 8 38.58 -11.22 -8.53
N VAL A 9 38.69 -11.37 -9.86
CA VAL A 9 37.56 -11.20 -10.78
C VAL A 9 36.47 -12.24 -10.50
N GLY A 10 36.85 -13.49 -10.20
CA GLY A 10 35.90 -14.54 -9.81
C GLY A 10 35.15 -14.23 -8.51
N LEU A 11 35.85 -13.70 -7.49
CA LEU A 11 35.24 -13.32 -6.20
C LEU A 11 34.28 -12.13 -6.33
N ILE A 12 34.65 -11.12 -7.12
CA ILE A 12 33.78 -9.96 -7.36
C ILE A 12 32.51 -10.39 -8.12
N ALA A 13 32.65 -11.26 -9.12
CA ALA A 13 31.51 -11.80 -9.85
C ALA A 13 30.61 -12.69 -8.97
N PHE A 14 31.18 -13.50 -8.08
CA PHE A 14 30.40 -14.31 -7.15
C PHE A 14 29.65 -13.45 -6.12
N LEU A 15 30.29 -12.40 -5.61
CA LEU A 15 29.67 -11.49 -4.65
C LEU A 15 28.50 -10.72 -5.29
N SER A 16 28.62 -10.26 -6.54
CA SER A 16 27.52 -9.57 -7.22
C SER A 16 26.30 -10.44 -7.49
N LEU A 17 26.47 -11.76 -7.65
CA LEU A 17 25.35 -12.71 -7.74
C LEU A 17 24.61 -12.89 -6.41
N LEU A 18 25.29 -12.72 -5.28
CA LEU A 18 24.68 -12.88 -3.95
C LEU A 18 23.79 -11.69 -3.56
N LEU A 19 24.00 -10.50 -4.16
CA LEU A 19 23.20 -9.30 -3.85
C LEU A 19 21.84 -9.23 -4.55
N SER A 20 21.56 -10.08 -5.56
CA SER A 20 20.28 -10.01 -6.30
C SER A 20 19.11 -10.73 -5.61
N GLY A 21 19.33 -11.39 -4.48
CA GLY A 21 18.31 -12.22 -3.81
C GLY A 21 17.30 -11.51 -2.89
N CYS A 22 17.48 -10.22 -2.59
CA CYS A 22 16.71 -9.57 -1.51
C CYS A 22 15.32 -9.04 -1.91
N ALA A 23 15.01 -8.90 -3.20
CA ALA A 23 13.83 -8.13 -3.64
C ALA A 23 12.55 -8.96 -3.90
N GLN A 24 12.63 -10.29 -3.98
CA GLN A 24 11.52 -11.12 -4.47
C GLN A 24 10.76 -11.92 -3.39
N PHE A 25 11.17 -11.88 -2.12
CA PHE A 25 10.75 -12.90 -1.15
C PHE A 25 9.24 -12.88 -0.85
N ASN A 26 8.54 -11.77 -1.08
CA ASN A 26 7.13 -11.60 -0.70
C ASN A 26 6.20 -11.13 -1.83
N ARG A 27 6.67 -11.05 -3.08
CA ARG A 27 5.81 -10.65 -4.21
C ARG A 27 5.14 -11.89 -4.85
N PRO A 28 3.81 -11.91 -5.04
CA PRO A 28 3.15 -12.99 -5.77
C PRO A 28 3.61 -13.03 -7.24
N SER A 29 3.64 -14.21 -7.87
CA SER A 29 3.94 -14.31 -9.31
C SER A 29 2.91 -13.57 -10.16
N ASP A 30 3.28 -13.10 -11.35
CA ASP A 30 2.36 -12.33 -12.19
C ASP A 30 1.10 -13.12 -12.57
N ILE A 31 1.20 -14.44 -12.75
CA ILE A 31 0.05 -15.32 -12.95
C ILE A 31 -0.89 -15.33 -11.73
N LYS A 32 -0.34 -15.32 -10.50
CA LYS A 32 -1.15 -15.20 -9.28
C LYS A 32 -1.78 -13.82 -9.16
N ILE A 33 -1.07 -12.76 -9.56
CA ILE A 33 -1.62 -11.39 -9.58
C ILE A 33 -2.77 -11.31 -10.60
N GLN A 34 -2.61 -11.83 -11.82
CA GLN A 34 -3.65 -11.75 -12.84
C GLN A 34 -4.91 -12.54 -12.45
N ASN A 35 -4.74 -13.71 -11.83
CA ASN A 35 -5.83 -14.62 -11.49
C ASN A 35 -6.26 -14.57 -10.01
N GLY A 36 -5.75 -13.60 -9.24
CA GLY A 36 -6.07 -13.46 -7.83
C GLY A 36 -7.57 -13.22 -7.60
N ASP A 37 -8.09 -13.72 -6.48
CA ASP A 37 -9.44 -13.40 -6.05
C ASP A 37 -9.48 -12.04 -5.36
N TYR A 38 -9.77 -11.00 -6.13
CA TYR A 38 -9.89 -9.61 -5.65
C TYR A 38 -11.22 -9.31 -4.95
N GLY A 39 -12.19 -10.21 -5.01
CA GLY A 39 -13.57 -9.91 -4.63
C GLY A 39 -14.28 -8.92 -5.57
N LEU A 40 -15.41 -8.39 -5.11
CA LEU A 40 -16.16 -7.36 -5.82
C LEU A 40 -15.50 -5.99 -5.63
N ALA A 41 -15.53 -5.17 -6.67
CA ALA A 41 -15.14 -3.77 -6.56
C ALA A 41 -16.09 -3.04 -5.58
N PRO A 42 -15.57 -2.13 -4.74
CA PRO A 42 -16.40 -1.41 -3.78
C PRO A 42 -17.41 -0.51 -4.50
N THR A 43 -18.65 -0.61 -4.04
CA THR A 43 -19.80 0.20 -4.45
C THR A 43 -19.71 1.62 -3.87
N ASP A 44 -20.67 2.48 -4.21
CA ASP A 44 -20.73 3.81 -3.59
C ASP A 44 -21.18 3.73 -2.12
N GLU A 45 -21.97 2.72 -1.77
CA GLU A 45 -22.32 2.37 -0.39
C GLU A 45 -21.06 1.96 0.40
N ASP A 46 -20.23 1.07 -0.16
CA ASP A 46 -18.94 0.69 0.46
C ASP A 46 -18.03 1.90 0.67
N LYS A 47 -18.00 2.85 -0.28
CA LYS A 47 -17.23 4.10 -0.12
C LYS A 47 -17.78 4.99 1.00
N ALA A 48 -19.08 4.94 1.29
CA ALA A 48 -19.65 5.64 2.43
C ALA A 48 -19.20 4.98 3.74
N GLU A 49 -19.27 3.65 3.82
CA GLU A 49 -18.80 2.87 4.97
C GLU A 49 -17.30 3.07 5.22
N ILE A 50 -16.47 3.19 4.17
CA ILE A 50 -15.05 3.52 4.29
C ILE A 50 -14.84 4.89 4.96
N LYS A 51 -15.66 5.90 4.63
CA LYS A 51 -15.57 7.20 5.31
C LYS A 51 -15.92 7.07 6.79
N ASP A 52 -16.93 6.26 7.12
CA ASP A 52 -17.32 6.02 8.50
C ASP A 52 -16.26 5.26 9.28
N PHE A 53 -15.59 4.30 8.64
CA PHE A 53 -14.42 3.62 9.19
C PHE A 53 -13.28 4.59 9.48
N ILE A 54 -12.97 5.53 8.58
CA ILE A 54 -11.93 6.53 8.84
C ILE A 54 -12.38 7.50 9.94
N ARG A 55 -13.64 7.94 9.93
CA ARG A 55 -14.21 8.84 10.94
C ARG A 55 -14.05 8.33 12.36
N SER A 56 -14.17 7.03 12.60
CA SER A 56 -14.04 6.45 13.95
C SER A 56 -12.65 6.64 14.58
N ASN A 57 -11.64 6.96 13.76
CA ASN A 57 -10.26 7.16 14.21
C ASN A 57 -9.89 8.65 14.36
N LEU A 58 -10.81 9.58 14.05
CA LEU A 58 -10.55 11.02 14.10
C LEU A 58 -10.95 11.63 15.45
N ILE A 59 -10.25 12.69 15.85
CA ILE A 59 -10.56 13.47 17.07
C ILE A 59 -11.94 14.15 16.94
N ASP A 60 -12.23 14.76 15.78
CA ASP A 60 -13.54 15.33 15.45
C ASP A 60 -14.10 14.65 14.18
N PRO A 61 -14.83 13.53 14.33
CA PRO A 61 -15.36 12.74 13.22
C PRO A 61 -16.27 13.53 12.28
N ASN A 62 -17.03 14.48 12.83
CA ASN A 62 -18.03 15.24 12.08
C ASN A 62 -17.41 16.36 11.24
N SER A 63 -16.18 16.77 11.56
CA SER A 63 -15.43 17.77 10.79
C SER A 63 -14.79 17.23 9.51
N ALA A 64 -14.75 15.91 9.34
CA ALA A 64 -13.95 15.27 8.32
C ALA A 64 -14.46 15.56 6.89
N ILE A 65 -13.54 16.05 6.06
CA ILE A 65 -13.74 16.24 4.62
C ILE A 65 -12.92 15.19 3.89
N PHE A 66 -13.53 14.52 2.91
CA PHE A 66 -12.93 13.39 2.20
C PHE A 66 -12.76 13.66 0.71
N LYS A 67 -11.67 13.16 0.14
CA LYS A 67 -11.53 12.91 -1.29
C LYS A 67 -11.11 11.46 -1.47
N ILE A 68 -11.87 10.69 -2.24
CA ILE A 68 -11.64 9.25 -2.42
C ILE A 68 -11.16 8.99 -3.84
N ASP A 69 -10.11 8.21 -3.97
CA ASP A 69 -9.56 7.77 -5.24
C ASP A 69 -10.39 6.64 -5.87
N THR A 70 -10.18 6.41 -7.16
CA THR A 70 -10.73 5.23 -7.83
C THR A 70 -10.12 3.97 -7.23
N PRO A 71 -10.93 2.99 -6.77
CA PRO A 71 -10.43 1.71 -6.28
C PRO A 71 -9.58 0.99 -7.33
N LYS A 72 -8.42 0.47 -6.93
CA LYS A 72 -7.51 -0.28 -7.81
C LYS A 72 -7.30 -1.69 -7.28
N LYS A 73 -7.24 -2.67 -8.17
CA LYS A 73 -6.83 -4.03 -7.80
C LYS A 73 -5.45 -3.99 -7.17
N TYR A 74 -5.30 -4.70 -6.05
CA TYR A 74 -4.11 -4.66 -5.24
C TYR A 74 -3.93 -5.98 -4.48
N TRP A 75 -2.72 -6.21 -3.96
CA TRP A 75 -2.44 -7.34 -3.11
C TRP A 75 -1.58 -6.92 -1.93
N LEU A 76 -1.72 -7.64 -0.82
CA LEU A 76 -0.86 -7.54 0.35
C LEU A 76 -0.28 -8.92 0.63
N THR A 77 0.93 -8.97 1.15
CA THR A 77 1.52 -10.22 1.61
C THR A 77 1.65 -10.19 3.12
N ASP A 78 1.06 -11.18 3.80
CA ASP A 78 1.18 -11.26 5.26
C ASP A 78 2.56 -11.77 5.72
N TYR A 79 2.77 -11.78 7.03
CA TYR A 79 4.03 -12.25 7.63
C TYR A 79 4.37 -13.73 7.34
N LYS A 80 3.43 -14.52 6.82
CA LYS A 80 3.63 -15.91 6.41
C LYS A 80 3.94 -16.04 4.91
N GLY A 81 4.01 -14.93 4.17
CA GLY A 81 4.19 -14.94 2.73
C GLY A 81 2.92 -15.26 1.95
N VAL A 82 1.74 -15.22 2.59
CA VAL A 82 0.47 -15.47 1.92
C VAL A 82 -0.05 -14.17 1.31
N ALA A 83 -0.34 -14.24 0.01
CA ALA A 83 -0.88 -13.14 -0.76
C ALA A 83 -2.40 -13.02 -0.57
N HIS A 84 -2.85 -11.82 -0.22
CA HIS A 84 -4.24 -11.43 -0.08
C HIS A 84 -4.58 -10.44 -1.19
N PHE A 85 -5.54 -10.77 -2.04
CA PHE A 85 -5.95 -9.94 -3.18
C PHE A 85 -7.21 -9.17 -2.84
N GLY A 86 -7.28 -7.89 -3.22
CA GLY A 86 -8.39 -7.00 -2.92
C GLY A 86 -8.29 -5.67 -3.64
N TYR A 87 -9.03 -4.67 -3.18
CA TYR A 87 -9.00 -3.33 -3.74
C TYR A 87 -8.28 -2.39 -2.78
N PHE A 88 -7.31 -1.65 -3.28
CA PHE A 88 -6.73 -0.52 -2.57
C PHE A 88 -7.48 0.75 -2.92
N ILE A 89 -7.77 1.55 -1.90
CA ILE A 89 -8.56 2.78 -2.00
C ILE A 89 -7.79 3.86 -1.25
N GLY A 90 -7.26 4.82 -2.00
CA GLY A 90 -6.64 6.01 -1.43
C GLY A 90 -7.69 7.01 -0.98
N VAL A 91 -7.54 7.57 0.21
CA VAL A 91 -8.43 8.60 0.74
C VAL A 91 -7.59 9.77 1.25
N LEU A 92 -7.90 10.99 0.84
CA LEU A 92 -7.44 12.18 1.56
C LEU A 92 -8.50 12.59 2.58
N VAL A 93 -8.09 12.71 3.84
CA VAL A 93 -8.89 13.21 4.95
C VAL A 93 -8.35 14.54 5.43
N ASN A 94 -9.22 15.51 5.67
CA ASN A 94 -8.87 16.72 6.39
C ASN A 94 -9.89 16.93 7.49
N ALA A 95 -9.44 16.93 8.74
CA ALA A 95 -10.29 17.01 9.92
C ALA A 95 -9.67 17.93 10.97
N LYS A 96 -10.47 18.35 11.94
CA LYS A 96 -10.02 19.17 13.05
C LYS A 96 -9.26 18.34 14.09
N ASN A 97 -8.22 18.93 14.65
CA ASN A 97 -7.54 18.41 15.84
C ASN A 97 -8.20 18.92 17.13
N SER A 98 -7.61 18.57 18.28
CA SER A 98 -8.06 19.00 19.62
C SER A 98 -8.05 20.52 19.83
N PHE A 99 -7.33 21.28 19.00
CA PHE A 99 -7.28 22.75 19.01
C PHE A 99 -8.29 23.38 18.03
N VAL A 100 -9.23 22.59 17.50
CA VAL A 100 -10.33 23.04 16.60
C VAL A 100 -9.85 23.50 15.21
N GLY A 101 -8.54 23.44 14.94
CA GLY A 101 -7.95 23.74 13.64
C GLY A 101 -7.87 22.51 12.74
N TYR A 102 -8.05 22.71 11.44
CA TYR A 102 -7.80 21.65 10.45
C TYR A 102 -6.31 21.31 10.38
N THR A 103 -6.00 20.02 10.33
CA THR A 103 -4.62 19.51 10.25
C THR A 103 -4.03 19.61 8.83
N GLY A 104 -4.84 19.97 7.85
CA GLY A 104 -4.51 19.81 6.43
C GLY A 104 -4.85 18.40 5.95
N TRP A 105 -4.76 18.22 4.63
CA TRP A 105 -4.99 16.91 4.02
C TRP A 105 -3.97 15.90 4.53
N GLN A 106 -4.46 14.75 4.98
CA GLN A 106 -3.69 13.60 5.39
C GLN A 106 -4.11 12.44 4.49
N PRO A 107 -3.17 11.67 3.94
CA PRO A 107 -3.53 10.53 3.13
C PRO A 107 -3.78 9.31 4.04
N GLU A 108 -4.77 8.51 3.66
CA GLU A 108 -5.15 7.24 4.26
C GLU A 108 -5.25 6.17 3.17
N GLY A 109 -4.93 4.93 3.50
CA GLY A 109 -4.97 3.79 2.59
C GLY A 109 -5.86 2.70 3.14
N ILE A 110 -6.88 2.30 2.38
CA ILE A 110 -7.79 1.21 2.78
C ILE A 110 -7.64 0.04 1.83
N PHE A 111 -7.40 -1.14 2.40
CA PHE A 111 -7.52 -2.41 1.70
C PHE A 111 -8.93 -2.97 1.91
N TYR A 112 -9.66 -3.16 0.82
CA TYR A 112 -11.05 -3.58 0.79
C TYR A 112 -11.20 -4.93 0.11
N LYS A 113 -12.01 -5.83 0.68
CA LYS A 113 -12.48 -7.04 0.00
C LYS A 113 -13.85 -7.47 0.55
N ASN A 114 -14.87 -7.47 -0.32
CA ASN A 114 -16.21 -7.98 -0.01
C ASN A 114 -16.77 -7.47 1.34
N GLY A 115 -16.75 -6.15 1.55
CA GLY A 115 -17.20 -5.51 2.79
C GLY A 115 -16.18 -5.51 3.94
N SER A 116 -15.09 -6.27 3.85
CA SER A 116 -14.00 -6.20 4.83
C SER A 116 -13.08 -5.03 4.51
N MET A 117 -12.71 -4.26 5.53
CA MET A 117 -11.84 -3.08 5.42
C MET A 117 -10.67 -3.19 6.40
N THR A 118 -9.47 -2.96 5.91
CA THR A 118 -8.24 -2.92 6.71
C THR A 118 -7.50 -1.63 6.41
N ASP A 119 -7.14 -0.90 7.46
CA ASP A 119 -6.24 0.25 7.37
C ASP A 119 -4.83 -0.23 6.99
N VAL A 120 -4.31 0.32 5.89
CA VAL A 120 -2.97 0.07 5.36
C VAL A 120 -2.19 1.36 5.14
N THR A 121 -2.57 2.42 5.85
CA THR A 121 -1.87 3.71 5.85
C THR A 121 -0.39 3.52 6.22
N GLY A 122 0.47 4.21 5.48
CA GLY A 122 1.93 4.17 5.59
C GLY A 122 2.63 3.03 4.86
N ILE A 123 1.99 1.87 4.66
CA ILE A 123 2.69 0.66 4.21
C ILE A 123 2.87 0.64 2.68
N GLU A 124 1.86 1.00 1.88
CA GLU A 124 1.91 0.79 0.42
C GLU A 124 1.14 1.87 -0.36
N MET A 125 1.47 3.12 -0.05
CA MET A 125 0.70 4.29 -0.43
C MET A 125 1.14 4.90 -1.78
N CYS A 126 2.38 4.67 -2.21
CA CYS A 126 3.07 5.49 -3.23
C CYS A 126 2.57 5.37 -4.68
N ASP A 127 1.59 4.51 -4.99
CA ASP A 127 1.07 4.29 -6.36
C ASP A 127 -0.29 4.99 -6.64
N ASN A 128 -0.83 5.76 -5.68
CA ASN A 128 -2.09 6.50 -5.82
C ASN A 128 -1.89 8.02 -5.75
N TRP A 129 -2.83 8.81 -6.30
CA TRP A 129 -2.67 10.28 -6.29
C TRP A 129 -2.77 10.87 -4.89
N ALA A 130 -3.51 10.23 -3.99
CA ALA A 130 -3.65 10.66 -2.61
C ALA A 130 -2.27 10.74 -1.91
N CYS A 131 -1.35 9.83 -2.25
CA CYS A 131 -0.01 9.81 -1.66
C CYS A 131 0.99 10.63 -2.46
N GLN A 132 0.86 10.67 -3.80
CA GLN A 132 1.67 11.54 -4.67
C GLN A 132 1.44 13.03 -4.36
N ALA A 133 0.22 13.42 -3.98
CA ALA A 133 -0.11 14.80 -3.61
C ALA A 133 0.62 15.31 -2.34
N HIS A 134 1.19 14.40 -1.54
CA HIS A 134 1.88 14.70 -0.28
C HIS A 134 3.40 14.48 -0.33
N GLY A 135 3.98 14.25 -1.51
CA GLY A 135 5.43 14.16 -1.66
C GLY A 135 6.06 12.86 -1.13
N TYR A 136 5.26 11.84 -0.85
CA TYR A 136 5.76 10.48 -0.62
C TYR A 136 6.21 9.90 -1.96
N VAL A 137 7.51 9.98 -2.23
CA VAL A 137 8.16 9.39 -3.41
C VAL A 137 8.35 7.88 -3.20
N GLN A 138 8.20 7.12 -4.28
CA GLN A 138 8.58 5.69 -4.38
C GLN A 138 10.03 5.46 -3.97
#